data_AF-A0AAV7VXW3-F1
#
_entry.id   AF-A0AAV7VXW3-F1
#
_cell.length_a   1.000
_cell.length_b   1.000
_cell.length_c   1.000
_cell.angle_alpha   90.00
_cell.angle_beta   90.00
_cell.angle_gamma   90.00
#
_symmetry.space_group_name_H-M   'P 1'
#
loop_
_entity.id
_entity.type
_entity.pdbx_description
1 polymer ?
#
loop_
_entity_poly.entity_id
_entity_poly.type
_entity_poly.pdbx_seq_one_letter_code
_entity_poly.pdbx_strand_id
1 'polypeptide(L)'
;VQTNSDDEWDDGQISEPETETTDEEYPLISFFPMFTVTDLPIELQGTVTEKVWDLTGKEVGLIKGVEPVKVEVKPNAVFPQVPQYHMAQDVLIQVTQIIADFVKQGVLKEVMSSPCNSPIMGLRKP
;
A
#
# COMPACT_ATOMS: atom_id res chain seq x y z
N VAL A 1 -36.32 -52.65 -30.17
CA VAL A 1 -35.49 -52.22 -31.32
C VAL A 1 -34.38 -51.34 -30.76
N GLN A 2 -33.13 -51.76 -30.98
CA GLN A 2 -31.85 -51.02 -30.92
C GLN A 2 -31.96 -49.64 -31.62
N THR A 3 -31.17 -48.56 -31.45
CA THR A 3 -29.80 -48.27 -30.95
C THR A 3 -29.58 -46.74 -31.01
N ASN A 4 -28.60 -46.25 -30.24
CA ASN A 4 -27.74 -45.05 -30.33
C ASN A 4 -27.89 -44.03 -31.48
N SER A 5 -27.68 -42.75 -31.12
CA SER A 5 -26.81 -41.74 -31.79
C SER A 5 -26.85 -40.48 -30.91
N ASP A 6 -25.82 -40.15 -30.13
CA ASP A 6 -24.58 -39.45 -30.51
C ASP A 6 -24.87 -38.03 -31.03
N ASP A 7 -25.15 -37.09 -30.11
CA ASP A 7 -25.09 -35.65 -30.39
C ASP A 7 -23.64 -35.18 -30.18
N GLU A 8 -22.99 -35.07 -31.33
CA GLU A 8 -21.66 -34.59 -31.64
C GLU A 8 -21.52 -33.12 -31.20
N TRP A 9 -20.66 -32.82 -30.23
CA TRP A 9 -20.27 -31.45 -29.92
C TRP A 9 -19.19 -31.02 -30.91
N ASP A 10 -19.61 -30.17 -31.84
CA ASP A 10 -18.79 -29.42 -32.80
C ASP A 10 -17.58 -28.78 -32.09
N ASP A 11 -16.39 -29.31 -32.35
CA ASP A 11 -15.10 -28.76 -31.94
C ASP A 11 -14.76 -27.58 -32.84
N GLY A 12 -15.56 -26.52 -32.71
CA GLY A 12 -15.21 -25.20 -33.19
C GLY A 12 -13.87 -24.81 -32.58
N GLN A 13 -12.82 -24.91 -33.40
CA GLN A 13 -11.48 -24.45 -33.07
C GLN A 13 -11.55 -22.97 -32.70
N ILE A 14 -11.58 -22.67 -31.41
CA ILE A 14 -11.31 -21.34 -30.90
C ILE A 14 -9.81 -21.14 -31.09
N SER A 15 -9.47 -20.42 -32.15
CA SER A 15 -8.13 -19.92 -32.39
C SER A 15 -7.69 -19.17 -31.15
N GLU A 16 -6.60 -19.62 -30.52
CA GLU A 16 -5.94 -18.89 -29.45
C GLU A 16 -5.66 -17.46 -29.93
N PRO A 17 -6.15 -16.40 -29.27
CA PRO A 17 -5.63 -15.08 -29.53
C PRO A 17 -4.19 -15.06 -29.02
N GLU A 18 -3.25 -14.93 -29.96
CA GLU A 18 -1.84 -14.69 -29.70
C GLU A 18 -1.72 -13.60 -28.64
N THR A 19 -1.17 -13.95 -27.48
CA THR A 19 -0.84 -12.98 -26.44
C THR A 19 0.34 -12.17 -26.95
N GLU A 20 0.03 -11.10 -27.67
CA GLU A 20 0.97 -10.05 -28.02
C GLU A 20 1.55 -9.50 -26.71
N THR A 21 2.81 -9.87 -26.48
CA THR A 21 3.66 -9.35 -25.42
C THR A 21 3.78 -7.85 -25.56
N THR A 22 3.01 -7.13 -24.75
CA THR A 22 3.33 -5.75 -24.39
C THR A 22 3.92 -5.80 -22.99
N ASP A 23 5.24 -5.88 -22.94
CA ASP A 23 6.04 -5.56 -21.75
C ASP A 23 5.83 -4.07 -21.43
N GLU A 24 4.65 -3.70 -20.91
CA GLU A 24 4.47 -2.42 -20.25
C GLU A 24 5.01 -2.55 -18.83
N GLU A 25 6.33 -2.33 -18.74
CA GLU A 25 7.07 -2.08 -17.52
C GLU A 25 6.47 -0.84 -16.85
N TYR A 26 5.47 -1.04 -15.98
CA TYR A 26 4.90 0.04 -15.19
C TYR A 26 6.01 0.65 -14.32
N PRO A 27 6.30 1.95 -14.45
CA PRO A 27 7.38 2.55 -13.69
C PRO A 27 7.04 2.46 -12.20
N LEU A 28 7.95 1.84 -11.47
CA LEU A 28 8.02 1.83 -10.02
C LEU A 28 7.76 3.24 -9.49
N ILE A 29 6.77 3.38 -8.62
CA ILE A 29 6.56 4.46 -7.64
C ILE A 29 7.07 5.81 -8.14
N SER A 30 6.15 6.63 -8.69
CA SER A 30 6.33 8.05 -9.00
C SER A 30 7.55 8.65 -8.30
N PHE A 31 8.63 8.84 -9.05
CA PHE A 31 9.89 9.38 -8.57
C PHE A 31 9.61 10.83 -8.14
N PHE A 32 9.32 11.05 -6.86
CA PHE A 32 9.36 12.40 -6.32
C PHE A 32 10.76 12.94 -6.61
N PRO A 33 10.92 14.11 -7.25
CA PRO A 33 12.24 14.66 -7.46
C PRO A 33 12.93 14.74 -6.10
N MET A 34 14.05 14.05 -5.99
CA MET A 34 14.83 13.97 -4.75
C MET A 34 15.30 15.39 -4.46
N PHE A 35 14.65 16.07 -3.51
CA PHE A 35 15.03 17.41 -3.11
C PHE A 35 16.37 17.32 -2.41
N THR A 36 17.32 18.14 -2.85
CA THR A 36 18.66 18.19 -2.28
C THR A 36 18.87 19.50 -1.55
N VAL A 37 19.84 19.52 -0.62
CA VAL A 37 20.18 20.74 0.13
C VAL A 37 20.61 21.89 -0.80
N THR A 38 21.13 21.56 -1.99
CA THR A 38 21.49 22.55 -3.02
C THR A 38 20.28 23.24 -3.66
N ASP A 39 19.08 22.65 -3.54
CA ASP A 39 17.83 23.22 -4.03
C ASP A 39 17.23 24.27 -3.05
N LEU A 40 17.82 24.42 -1.86
CA LEU A 40 17.42 25.47 -0.92
C LEU A 40 17.91 26.85 -1.40
N PRO A 41 17.15 27.93 -1.13
CA PRO A 41 17.63 29.31 -1.29
C PRO A 41 18.99 29.50 -0.61
N ILE A 42 19.92 30.21 -1.26
CA ILE A 42 21.30 30.41 -0.79
C ILE A 42 21.37 30.91 0.66
N GLU A 43 20.42 31.74 1.08
CA GLU A 43 20.33 32.28 2.45
C GLU A 43 20.06 31.21 3.51
N LEU A 44 19.45 30.09 3.13
CA LEU A 44 19.14 28.96 4.00
C LEU A 44 20.20 27.86 3.93
N GLN A 45 21.06 27.87 2.91
CA GLN A 45 22.15 26.92 2.76
C GLN A 45 23.16 27.10 3.90
N GLY A 46 23.38 26.05 4.70
CA GLY A 46 24.27 26.07 5.87
C GLY A 46 23.64 26.61 7.16
N THR A 47 22.46 27.24 7.10
CA THR A 47 21.72 27.73 8.29
C THR A 47 20.75 26.69 8.84
N VAL A 48 20.12 25.90 7.96
CA VAL A 48 19.17 24.85 8.34
C VAL A 48 19.83 23.48 8.20
N THR A 49 19.76 22.66 9.26
CA THR A 49 20.29 21.30 9.23
C THR A 49 19.46 20.41 8.31
N GLU A 50 20.10 19.50 7.57
CA GLU A 50 19.44 18.55 6.66
C GLU A 50 18.33 17.74 7.33
N LYS A 51 18.51 17.43 8.63
CA LYS A 51 17.55 16.71 9.49
C LYS A 51 16.16 17.36 9.64
N VAL A 52 15.99 18.61 9.20
CA VAL A 52 14.71 19.31 9.24
C VAL A 52 13.84 18.98 8.01
N TRP A 53 14.46 18.43 6.96
CA TRP A 53 13.81 18.16 5.68
C TRP A 53 13.72 16.66 5.44
N ASP A 54 12.56 16.19 4.98
CA ASP A 54 12.45 14.83 4.44
C ASP A 54 12.91 14.84 2.97
N LEU A 55 14.18 14.47 2.76
CA LEU A 55 14.80 14.48 1.43
C LEU A 55 14.42 13.24 0.60
N THR A 56 13.95 12.17 1.25
CA THR A 56 13.68 10.89 0.60
C THR A 56 12.20 10.60 0.41
N GLY A 57 11.33 11.40 1.03
CA GLY A 57 9.88 11.16 1.08
C GLY A 57 9.50 9.95 1.95
N LYS A 58 10.46 9.41 2.71
CA LYS A 58 10.33 8.15 3.47
C LYS A 58 10.72 8.32 4.94
N GLU A 59 11.14 9.52 5.35
CA GLU A 59 11.55 9.78 6.71
C GLU A 59 10.35 10.10 7.60
N VAL A 60 10.28 9.45 8.77
CA VAL A 60 9.25 9.72 9.76
C VAL A 60 9.82 10.56 10.88
N GLY A 61 9.22 11.73 11.11
CA GLY A 61 9.52 12.61 12.23
C GLY A 61 8.96 12.08 13.55
N LEU A 62 9.69 12.31 14.65
CA LEU A 62 9.23 12.04 16.01
C LEU A 62 9.23 13.33 16.83
N ILE A 63 8.05 13.75 17.28
CA ILE A 63 7.91 14.90 18.18
C ILE A 63 8.40 14.50 19.58
N LYS A 64 9.40 15.22 20.10
CA LYS A 64 9.98 15.00 21.44
C LYS A 64 9.45 16.03 22.44
N GLY A 65 9.43 15.67 23.72
CA GLY A 65 9.03 16.58 24.80
C GLY A 65 7.53 16.82 24.93
N VAL A 66 6.71 16.02 24.23
CA VAL A 66 5.25 16.03 24.35
C VAL A 66 4.76 14.72 24.96
N GLU A 67 3.68 14.78 25.72
CA GLU A 67 3.02 13.57 26.22
C GLU A 67 2.29 12.84 25.07
N PRO A 68 2.29 11.50 25.04
CA PRO A 68 1.51 10.74 24.07
C PRO A 68 0.01 11.04 24.15
N VAL A 69 -0.64 11.08 22.99
CA VAL A 69 -2.09 11.30 22.89
C VAL A 69 -2.86 10.15 23.56
N LYS A 70 -3.77 10.49 24.46
CA LYS A 70 -4.73 9.55 25.06
C LYS A 70 -6.09 9.72 24.38
N VAL A 71 -6.66 8.63 23.90
CA VAL A 71 -7.98 8.63 23.27
C VAL A 71 -8.99 8.10 24.27
N GLU A 72 -10.00 8.91 24.60
CA GLU A 72 -11.10 8.49 25.46
C GLU A 72 -12.21 7.85 24.65
N VAL A 73 -12.73 6.73 25.15
CA VAL A 73 -13.80 5.97 24.50
C VAL A 73 -15.13 6.35 25.15
N LYS A 74 -16.17 6.52 24.34
CA LYS A 74 -17.53 6.79 24.84
C LYS A 74 -17.97 5.66 25.80
N PRO A 75 -18.76 5.96 26.84
CA PRO A 75 -19.33 4.93 27.70
C PRO A 75 -20.11 3.89 26.88
N ASN A 76 -19.92 2.60 27.19
CA ASN A 76 -20.58 1.46 26.52
C ASN A 76 -20.30 1.35 25.01
N ALA A 77 -19.22 1.93 24.49
CA ALA A 77 -18.86 1.75 23.09
C ALA A 77 -18.54 0.27 22.78
N VAL A 78 -18.99 -0.17 21.61
CA VAL A 78 -18.66 -1.49 21.06
C VAL A 78 -17.41 -1.35 20.18
N PHE A 79 -16.44 -2.25 20.36
CA PHE A 79 -15.23 -2.25 19.55
C PHE A 79 -15.50 -2.88 18.17
N PRO A 80 -15.11 -2.21 17.06
CA PRO A 80 -15.35 -2.73 15.72
C PRO A 80 -14.43 -3.92 15.44
N GLN A 81 -14.97 -5.01 14.90
CA GLN A 81 -14.20 -6.18 14.46
C GLN A 81 -14.59 -6.54 13.03
N VAL A 82 -14.24 -5.66 12.09
CA VAL A 82 -14.62 -5.78 10.69
C VAL A 82 -13.53 -6.54 9.93
N PRO A 83 -13.84 -7.64 9.22
CA PRO A 83 -12.84 -8.38 8.43
C PRO A 83 -12.20 -7.53 7.33
N GLN A 84 -10.97 -7.88 6.94
CA GLN A 84 -10.29 -7.27 5.81
C GLN A 84 -11.01 -7.62 4.50
N TYR A 85 -11.34 -6.62 3.69
CA TYR A 85 -11.88 -6.85 2.35
C TYR A 85 -10.83 -7.45 1.42
N HIS A 86 -11.27 -8.18 0.40
CA HIS A 86 -10.38 -8.64 -0.66
C HIS A 86 -9.68 -7.45 -1.33
N MET A 87 -8.38 -7.63 -1.59
CA MET A 87 -7.51 -6.64 -2.20
C MET A 87 -6.91 -7.23 -3.47
N ALA A 88 -6.80 -6.41 -4.52
CA ALA A 88 -6.11 -6.81 -5.75
C ALA A 88 -4.62 -7.06 -5.47
N GLN A 89 -4.02 -8.00 -6.20
CA GLN A 89 -2.67 -8.51 -5.88
C GLN A 89 -1.59 -7.43 -6.00
N ASP A 90 -1.69 -6.58 -7.02
CA ASP A 90 -0.77 -5.46 -7.25
C ASP A 90 -0.83 -4.43 -6.11
N VAL A 91 -2.02 -4.18 -5.58
CA VAL A 91 -2.25 -3.28 -4.45
C VAL A 91 -1.74 -3.92 -3.15
N LEU A 92 -1.97 -5.21 -2.98
CA LEU A 92 -1.50 -5.96 -1.82
C LEU A 92 0.03 -5.93 -1.70
N ILE A 93 0.75 -6.10 -2.82
CA ILE A 93 2.21 -6.02 -2.86
C ILE A 93 2.71 -4.66 -2.38
N GLN A 94 2.14 -3.58 -2.90
CA GLN A 94 2.51 -2.21 -2.52
C GLN A 94 2.22 -1.93 -1.04
N VAL A 95 1.03 -2.28 -0.58
CA VAL A 95 0.63 -2.10 0.83
C VAL A 95 1.54 -2.90 1.76
N THR A 96 1.91 -4.13 1.38
CA THR A 96 2.82 -4.98 2.18
C THR A 96 4.19 -4.33 2.35
N GLN A 97 4.74 -3.74 1.28
CA GLN A 97 6.02 -3.04 1.35
C GLN A 97 5.95 -1.82 2.30
N ILE A 98 4.87 -1.02 2.20
CA ILE A 98 4.66 0.14 3.07
C ILE A 98 4.55 -0.29 4.55
N ILE A 99 3.80 -1.36 4.82
CA ILE A 99 3.67 -1.90 6.19
C ILE A 99 5.04 -2.34 6.71
N ALA A 100 5.83 -3.06 5.92
CA ALA A 100 7.17 -3.51 6.32
C ALA A 100 8.10 -2.32 6.66
N ASP A 101 8.07 -1.26 5.85
CA ASP A 101 8.83 -0.05 6.11
C ASP A 101 8.38 0.64 7.41
N PHE A 102 7.08 0.74 7.67
CA PHE A 102 6.57 1.33 8.91
C PHE A 102 6.82 0.48 10.16
N VAL A 103 6.85 -0.85 10.04
CA VAL A 103 7.28 -1.74 11.13
C VAL A 103 8.76 -1.51 11.41
N LYS A 104 9.61 -1.46 10.38
CA LYS A 104 11.05 -1.19 10.52
C LYS A 104 11.32 0.17 11.18
N GLN A 105 10.52 1.18 10.86
CA GLN A 105 10.62 2.52 11.44
C GLN A 105 9.99 2.64 12.84
N GLY A 106 9.33 1.59 13.35
CA GLY A 106 8.69 1.58 14.67
C GLY A 106 7.38 2.37 14.75
N VAL A 107 6.80 2.74 13.61
CA VAL A 107 5.49 3.41 13.51
C VAL A 107 4.36 2.40 13.70
N LEU A 108 4.48 1.24 13.06
CA LEU A 108 3.59 0.11 13.25
C LEU A 108 4.23 -0.94 14.15
N LYS A 109 3.39 -1.64 14.90
CA LYS A 109 3.77 -2.79 15.71
C LYS A 109 2.76 -3.90 15.53
N GLU A 110 3.23 -5.14 15.56
CA GLU A 110 2.36 -6.30 15.61
C GLU A 110 1.66 -6.39 16.96
N VAL A 111 0.36 -6.70 16.94
CA VAL A 111 -0.47 -6.87 18.13
C VAL A 111 -1.33 -8.11 17.94
N MET A 112 -1.20 -9.08 18.84
CA MET A 112 -1.91 -10.36 18.71
C MET A 112 -3.37 -10.32 19.17
N SER A 113 -3.74 -9.38 20.05
CA SER A 113 -5.04 -9.38 20.74
C SER A 113 -5.73 -8.01 20.74
N SER A 114 -5.76 -7.34 19.59
CA SER A 114 -6.52 -6.09 19.46
C SER A 114 -8.03 -6.38 19.55
N PRO A 115 -8.79 -5.69 20.42
CA PRO A 115 -10.25 -5.77 20.42
C PRO A 115 -10.88 -5.08 19.21
N CYS A 116 -10.08 -4.34 18.43
CA CYS A 116 -10.48 -3.59 17.25
C CYS A 116 -9.83 -4.15 15.98
N ASN A 117 -10.60 -4.30 14.91
CA ASN A 117 -10.10 -4.50 13.55
C ASN A 117 -10.89 -3.63 12.57
N SER A 118 -10.18 -2.84 11.78
CA SER A 118 -10.73 -2.04 10.69
C SER A 118 -10.02 -2.41 9.38
N PRO A 119 -10.76 -2.61 8.28
CA PRO A 119 -10.17 -2.98 7.01
C PRO A 119 -9.33 -1.85 6.42
N ILE A 120 -8.23 -2.22 5.79
CA ILE A 120 -7.36 -1.34 5.01
C ILE A 120 -7.90 -1.29 3.58
N MET A 121 -8.16 -0.08 3.08
CA MET A 121 -8.55 0.16 1.71
C MET A 121 -7.33 0.56 0.89
N GLY A 122 -7.01 -0.21 -0.15
CA GLY A 122 -5.97 0.16 -1.09
C GLY A 122 -6.49 1.15 -2.12
N LEU A 123 -5.84 2.31 -2.22
CA LEU A 123 -6.18 3.39 -3.15
C LEU A 123 -4.96 3.76 -3.98
N ARG A 124 -5.13 3.90 -5.29
CA ARG A 124 -4.12 4.51 -6.15
C ARG A 124 -4.30 6.03 -6.11
N LYS A 125 -3.22 6.76 -5.83
CA LYS A 125 -3.22 8.21 -5.99
C LYS A 125 -3.08 8.55 -7.48
N PRO A 126 -3.82 9.56 -7.98
CA PRO A 126 -3.65 10.06 -9.35
C PRO A 126 -2.31 10.76 -9.54
#